data_AF-A0AA90QBD0-F1
#
_entry.id   AF-A0AA90QBD0-F1
#
_cell.length_a   1.000
_cell.length_b   1.000
_cell.length_c   1.000
_cell.angle_alpha   90.00
_cell.angle_beta   90.00
_cell.angle_gamma   90.00
#
_symmetry.space_group_name_H-M   'P 1'
#
loop_
_entity.id
_entity.type
_entity.pdbx_description
1 polymer ?
#
loop_
_entity_poly.entity_id
_entity_poly.type
_entity_poly.pdbx_seq_one_letter_code
_entity_poly.pdbx_strand_id
1 'polypeptide(L)'
;MQLRTLLFIGLSAAHALVAWIWADTSTLGPAIAATIYGPLFVLDAIKLPVFGGWPSGGWAAPSLLGWACVVLFWAAIWWSVAVLLARSCRR
;
A
#
# COMPACT_ATOMS: atom_id res chain seq x y z
N MET A 1 -13.52 -3.06 20.07
CA MET A 1 -12.93 -3.85 18.95
C MET A 1 -13.60 -3.49 17.62
N GLN A 2 -14.93 -3.41 17.56
CA GLN A 2 -15.69 -3.16 16.32
C GLN A 2 -15.28 -1.89 15.55
N LEU A 3 -15.25 -0.71 16.18
CA LEU A 3 -14.96 0.54 15.47
C LEU A 3 -13.59 0.55 14.76
N ARG A 4 -12.53 0.10 15.42
CA ARG A 4 -11.19 0.03 14.81
C ARG A 4 -11.17 -0.89 13.59
N THR A 5 -11.76 -2.07 13.70
CA THR A 5 -11.81 -3.02 12.59
C THR A 5 -12.62 -2.46 11.42
N LEU A 6 -13.75 -1.80 11.69
CA LEU A 6 -14.55 -1.11 10.66
C LEU A 6 -13.75 -0.01 9.97
N LEU A 7 -13.05 0.84 10.73
CA LEU A 7 -12.18 1.89 10.18
C LEU A 7 -11.06 1.30 9.33
N PHE A 8 -10.39 0.26 9.82
CA PHE A 8 -9.31 -0.41 9.08
C PHE A 8 -9.80 -0.98 7.75
N ILE A 9 -10.90 -1.74 7.76
CA ILE A 9 -11.47 -2.34 6.55
C ILE A 9 -11.95 -1.24 5.59
N GLY A 10 -12.68 -0.24 6.10
CA GLY A 10 -13.22 0.85 5.29
C GLY A 10 -12.11 1.67 4.62
N LEU A 11 -11.09 2.06 5.37
CA LEU A 11 -9.95 2.81 4.83
C LEU A 11 -9.14 2.00 3.83
N SER A 12 -8.90 0.71 4.11
CA SER A 12 -8.17 -0.17 3.20
C SER A 12 -8.93 -0.41 1.90
N ALA A 13 -10.24 -0.64 1.99
CA ALA A 13 -11.10 -0.82 0.82
C ALA A 13 -11.21 0.46 -0.02
N ALA A 14 -11.38 1.62 0.62
CA ALA A 14 -11.40 2.91 -0.06
C ALA A 14 -10.05 3.20 -0.75
N HIS A 15 -8.93 2.95 -0.06
CA HIS A 15 -7.60 3.08 -0.67
C HIS A 15 -7.49 2.20 -1.91
N ALA A 16 -7.78 0.90 -1.78
CA ALA A 16 -7.65 -0.05 -2.88
C ALA A 16 -8.54 0.34 -4.08
N LEU A 17 -9.75 0.81 -3.83
CA LEU A 17 -10.67 1.27 -4.85
C LEU A 17 -10.16 2.53 -5.57
N VAL A 18 -9.66 3.53 -4.82
CA VAL A 18 -9.08 4.74 -5.41
C VAL A 18 -7.86 4.40 -6.24
N ALA A 19 -6.95 3.56 -5.71
CA ALA A 19 -5.79 3.10 -6.45
C ALA A 19 -6.18 2.39 -7.75
N TRP A 20 -7.19 1.51 -7.70
CA TRP A 20 -7.69 0.78 -8.87
C TRP A 20 -8.26 1.71 -9.94
N ILE A 21 -9.15 2.65 -9.57
CA ILE A 21 -9.83 3.53 -10.52
C ILE A 21 -8.85 4.51 -11.18
N TRP A 22 -7.84 4.97 -10.44
CA TRP A 22 -6.99 6.08 -10.86
C TRP A 22 -5.56 5.69 -11.25
N ALA A 23 -5.20 4.39 -11.21
CA ALA A 23 -3.85 3.90 -11.51
C ALA A 23 -3.34 4.35 -12.89
N ASP A 24 -4.20 4.36 -13.90
CA ASP A 24 -3.80 4.67 -15.28
C ASP A 24 -3.87 6.18 -15.61
N THR A 25 -4.20 7.02 -14.62
CA THR A 25 -4.30 8.47 -14.84
C THR A 25 -2.94 9.15 -14.71
N SER A 26 -2.71 10.19 -15.51
CA SER A 26 -1.49 11.00 -15.44
C SER A 26 -1.36 11.78 -14.11
N THR A 27 -2.47 12.02 -13.42
CA THR A 27 -2.50 12.74 -12.14
C THR A 27 -2.07 11.87 -10.97
N LEU A 28 -2.68 10.68 -10.81
CA LEU A 28 -2.49 9.83 -9.63
C LEU A 28 -1.63 8.59 -9.89
N GLY A 29 -1.53 8.11 -11.13
CA GLY A 29 -0.73 6.94 -11.49
C GLY A 29 0.71 7.03 -11.00
N PRO A 30 1.45 8.14 -11.25
CA PRO A 30 2.81 8.30 -10.73
C PRO A 30 2.89 8.27 -9.19
N ALA A 31 1.92 8.86 -8.50
CA ALA A 31 1.89 8.86 -7.04
C ALA A 31 1.60 7.45 -6.48
N ILE A 32 0.65 6.73 -7.07
CA ILE A 32 0.33 5.35 -6.72
C ILE A 32 1.56 4.47 -6.94
N ALA A 33 2.22 4.58 -8.10
CA ALA A 33 3.46 3.87 -8.39
C ALA A 33 4.55 4.19 -7.35
N ALA A 34 4.78 5.48 -7.04
CA ALA A 34 5.75 5.87 -6.02
C ALA A 34 5.47 5.23 -4.66
N THR A 35 4.20 5.07 -4.27
CA THR A 35 3.84 4.42 -2.99
C THR A 35 4.04 2.90 -2.97
N ILE A 36 4.07 2.26 -4.14
CA ILE A 36 4.38 0.83 -4.28
C ILE A 36 5.89 0.65 -4.35
N TYR A 37 6.55 1.36 -5.26
CA TYR A 37 7.98 1.20 -5.53
C TYR A 37 8.87 1.80 -4.45
N GLY A 38 8.46 2.89 -3.80
CA GLY A 38 9.21 3.54 -2.72
C GLY A 38 9.66 2.58 -1.60
N PRO A 39 8.73 1.90 -0.89
CA PRO A 39 9.12 0.94 0.13
C PRO A 39 9.89 -0.27 -0.45
N LEU A 40 9.56 -0.71 -1.66
CA LEU A 40 10.26 -1.83 -2.28
C LEU A 40 11.71 -1.49 -2.64
N PHE A 41 12.03 -0.27 -3.07
CA PHE A 41 13.41 0.14 -3.32
C PHE A 41 14.25 0.14 -2.04
N VAL A 42 13.66 0.46 -0.89
CA VAL A 42 14.35 0.35 0.40
C VAL A 42 14.70 -1.11 0.71
N LEU A 43 13.79 -2.05 0.41
CA LEU A 43 14.01 -3.48 0.61
C LEU A 43 14.99 -4.06 -0.41
N ASP A 44 14.94 -3.60 -1.66
CA ASP A 44 15.90 -3.97 -2.70
C ASP A 44 17.32 -3.46 -2.41
N ALA A 45 17.45 -2.28 -1.78
CA ALA A 45 18.74 -1.74 -1.34
C ALA A 45 19.47 -2.67 -0.36
N ILE A 46 18.72 -3.45 0.44
CA ILE A 46 19.26 -4.51 1.32
C ILE A 46 19.21 -5.91 0.66
N LYS A 47 19.08 -5.95 -0.67
CA LYS A 47 19.14 -7.16 -1.52
C LYS A 47 18.01 -8.17 -1.30
N LEU A 48 16.85 -7.72 -0.85
CA LEU A 48 15.67 -8.58 -0.82
C LEU A 48 15.09 -8.77 -2.24
N PRO A 49 14.64 -9.99 -2.62
CA PRO A 49 14.13 -10.28 -3.96
C PRO A 49 12.67 -9.81 -4.13
N VAL A 50 12.45 -8.50 -3.97
CA VAL A 50 11.12 -7.87 -4.01
C VAL A 50 10.67 -7.48 -5.42
N PHE A 51 11.57 -7.48 -6.39
CA PHE A 51 11.27 -7.32 -7.81
C PHE A 51 11.46 -8.64 -8.56
N GLY A 52 10.62 -8.88 -9.57
CA GLY A 52 10.69 -10.00 -10.49
C GLY A 52 11.34 -9.63 -11.83
N GLY A 53 11.43 -10.60 -12.74
CA GLY A 53 12.05 -10.42 -14.06
C GLY A 53 11.13 -9.89 -15.16
N TRP A 54 9.84 -9.66 -14.88
CA TRP A 54 8.86 -9.24 -15.89
C TRP A 54 8.70 -7.72 -15.93
N PRO A 55 8.53 -7.12 -17.12
CA PRO A 55 8.24 -5.69 -17.24
C PRO A 55 6.86 -5.31 -16.66
N SER A 56 6.78 -4.14 -16.03
CA SER A 56 5.54 -3.50 -15.56
C SER A 56 5.59 -2.01 -15.91
N GLY A 57 5.08 -1.63 -17.09
CA GLY A 57 5.02 -0.23 -17.51
C GLY A 57 6.38 0.48 -17.56
N GLY A 58 7.45 -0.23 -17.93
CA GLY A 58 8.83 0.30 -17.94
C GLY A 58 9.61 0.11 -16.64
N TRP A 59 8.97 -0.43 -15.59
CA TRP A 59 9.59 -0.78 -14.31
C TRP A 59 9.70 -2.30 -14.15
N ALA A 60 10.51 -2.75 -13.19
CA ALA A 60 10.53 -4.16 -12.81
C ALA A 60 9.26 -4.50 -12.02
N ALA A 61 8.47 -5.49 -12.46
CA ALA A 61 7.27 -5.88 -11.75
C ALA A 61 7.61 -6.35 -10.32
N PRO A 62 6.84 -5.98 -9.28
CA PRO A 62 7.01 -6.55 -7.96
C PRO A 62 6.86 -8.08 -7.99
N SER A 63 7.71 -8.79 -7.24
CA SER A 63 7.57 -10.23 -7.03
C SER A 63 6.40 -10.52 -6.08
N LEU A 64 6.07 -11.80 -5.87
CA LEU A 64 5.07 -12.18 -4.87
C LEU A 64 5.45 -11.67 -3.46
N LEU A 65 6.74 -11.72 -3.11
CA LEU A 65 7.26 -11.14 -1.87
C LEU A 65 7.09 -9.62 -1.88
N GLY A 66 7.40 -8.95 -2.98
CA GLY A 66 7.20 -7.50 -3.12
C GLY A 66 5.75 -7.10 -2.87
N TRP A 67 4.79 -7.78 -3.51
CA TRP A 67 3.37 -7.53 -3.26
C TRP A 67 2.97 -7.79 -1.81
N ALA A 68 3.46 -8.86 -1.19
CA ALA A 68 3.22 -9.13 0.23
C ALA A 68 3.75 -7.99 1.12
N CYS A 69 4.97 -7.49 0.85
CA CYS A 69 5.56 -6.36 1.56
C CYS A 69 4.71 -5.09 1.39
N VAL A 70 4.24 -4.78 0.19
CA VAL A 70 3.38 -3.61 -0.08
C VAL A 70 2.06 -3.71 0.68
N VAL A 71 1.40 -4.87 0.66
CA VAL A 71 0.15 -5.10 1.38
C VAL A 71 0.36 -4.97 2.88
N LEU A 72 1.41 -5.57 3.43
CA LEU A 72 1.73 -5.47 4.86
C LEU A 72 2.07 -4.05 5.29
N PHE A 73 2.82 -3.32 4.45
CA PHE A 73 3.16 -1.92 4.68
C PHE A 73 1.90 -1.05 4.77
N TRP A 74 1.01 -1.14 3.78
CA TRP A 74 -0.24 -0.38 3.78
C TRP A 74 -1.20 -0.83 4.88
N ALA A 75 -1.26 -2.14 5.19
CA ALA A 75 -2.04 -2.65 6.31
C ALA A 75 -1.53 -2.07 7.65
N ALA A 76 -0.22 -1.97 7.85
CA ALA A 76 0.36 -1.37 9.06
C ALA A 76 0.02 0.13 9.18
N ILE A 77 0.05 0.87 8.06
CA ILE A 77 -0.36 2.27 8.02
C ILE A 77 -1.84 2.41 8.40
N TRP A 78 -2.73 1.71 7.71
CA TRP A 78 -4.16 1.85 7.96
C TRP A 78 -4.60 1.31 9.31
N TRP A 79 -3.92 0.28 9.81
CA TRP A 79 -4.14 -0.18 11.17
C TRP A 79 -3.76 0.89 12.20
N SER A 80 -2.60 1.54 12.01
CA SER A 80 -2.14 2.64 12.88
C SER A 80 -3.13 3.80 12.87
N VAL A 81 -3.60 4.21 11.68
CA VAL A 81 -4.63 5.26 11.54
C VAL A 81 -5.93 4.86 12.24
N ALA A 82 -6.41 3.63 12.01
CA ALA A 82 -7.63 3.14 12.65
C ALA A 82 -7.51 3.08 14.18
N VAL A 83 -6.34 2.72 14.72
CA VAL A 83 -6.07 2.76 16.16
C VAL A 83 -6.16 4.19 16.70
N LEU A 84 -5.52 5.15 16.02
CA LEU A 84 -5.53 6.55 16.46
C LEU A 84 -6.95 7.13 16.43
N LEU A 85 -7.68 6.96 15.34
CA LEU A 85 -9.05 7.44 15.20
C LEU A 85 -9.99 6.80 16.24
N ALA A 86 -9.91 5.48 16.42
CA ALA A 86 -10.75 4.79 17.40
C ALA A 86 -10.41 5.15 18.86
N ARG A 87 -9.23 5.71 19.14
CA ARG A 87 -8.89 6.29 20.44
C ARG A 87 -9.46 7.70 20.58
N SER A 88 -9.38 8.52 19.53
CA SER A 88 -9.93 9.87 19.52
C SER A 88 -11.46 9.89 19.66
N CYS A 89 -12.18 8.93 19.07
CA CYS A 89 -13.65 8.84 19.21
C CYS A 89 -14.14 8.29 20.56
N ARG A 90 -13.23 7.85 21.44
CA ARG A 90 -13.57 7.38 22.80
C ARG A 90 -13.24 8.40 23.89
N ARG A 91 -12.67 9.54 23.50
CA ARG A 91 -12.50 10.70 24.36
C ARG A 91 -13.70 11.61 24.18
#